data_AF-A0A950ZSK4-F1
#
_entry.id   AF-A0A950ZSK4-F1
#
_cell.length_a   1.000
_cell.length_b   1.000
_cell.length_c   1.000
_cell.angle_alpha   90.00
_cell.angle_beta   90.00
_cell.angle_gamma   90.00
#
_symmetry.space_group_name_H-M   'P 1'
#
loop_
_entity.id
_entity.type
_entity.pdbx_description
1 polymer ?
#
loop_
_entity_poly.entity_id
_entity_poly.type
_entity_poly.pdbx_seq_one_letter_code
_entity_poly.pdbx_strand_id
1 'polypeptide(L)'
;GDSVNLAIGQGYLLATPLQMANAYAALARGGSLMAPSIVSPTAVQSIGVLKLSDTTHAAILAGMQRVTSTPAGTAYYAFKDEKLPIAAKTGSAENENPDAHAWFVGFTPPQKPTLLVLVMVEGGQHGGTVAAPVARDLIDFASSLDR
;
A
#
# COMPACT_ATOMS: atom_id res chain seq x y z
N GLY A 1 11.54 -24.18 -0.62
CA GLY A 1 10.82 -23.30 -1.56
C GLY A 1 9.92 -22.36 -0.79
N ASP A 2 9.11 -22.90 0.12
CA ASP A 2 7.99 -22.20 0.75
C ASP A 2 8.37 -20.90 1.48
N SER A 3 9.50 -20.87 2.19
CA SER A 3 9.97 -19.65 2.86
C SER A 3 10.32 -18.51 1.89
N VAL A 4 10.76 -18.86 0.68
CA VAL A 4 11.08 -17.87 -0.37
C VAL A 4 9.79 -17.32 -0.98
N ASN A 5 8.80 -18.18 -1.22
CA ASN A 5 7.47 -17.76 -1.68
C ASN A 5 6.80 -16.83 -0.66
N LEU A 6 6.87 -17.18 0.62
CA LEU A 6 6.33 -16.35 1.70
C LEU A 6 6.95 -14.94 1.71
N ALA A 7 8.25 -14.82 1.46
CA ALA A 7 8.95 -13.54 1.47
C ALA A 7 8.47 -12.55 0.37
N ILE A 8 7.86 -13.07 -0.70
CA ILE A 8 7.25 -12.26 -1.77
C ILE A 8 5.72 -12.20 -1.69
N GLY A 9 5.14 -12.77 -0.62
CA GLY A 9 3.70 -12.79 -0.39
C GLY A 9 2.95 -13.87 -1.18
N GLN A 10 3.63 -14.94 -1.58
CA GLN A 10 3.07 -16.08 -2.32
C GLN A 10 3.08 -17.37 -1.48
N GLY A 11 2.53 -18.45 -2.04
CA GLY A 11 2.42 -19.74 -1.37
C GLY A 11 1.20 -19.79 -0.47
N TYR A 12 1.37 -20.23 0.79
CA TYR A 12 0.25 -20.41 1.72
C TYR A 12 -0.19 -19.12 2.44
N LEU A 13 0.39 -17.96 2.10
CA LEU A 13 -0.01 -16.69 2.69
C LEU A 13 -1.31 -16.20 2.07
N LEU A 14 -2.35 -16.09 2.90
CA LEU A 14 -3.60 -15.44 2.56
C LEU A 14 -3.81 -14.23 3.46
N ALA A 15 -4.11 -13.08 2.85
CA ALA A 15 -4.40 -11.85 3.56
C ALA A 15 -5.56 -11.11 2.88
N THR A 16 -6.49 -10.58 3.68
CA THR A 16 -7.59 -9.78 3.15
C THR A 16 -7.11 -8.37 2.81
N PRO A 17 -7.81 -7.66 1.90
CA PRO A 17 -7.55 -6.24 1.65
C PRO A 17 -7.52 -5.38 2.92
N LEU A 18 -8.40 -5.66 3.89
CA LEU A 18 -8.42 -4.93 5.17
C LEU A 18 -7.19 -5.21 6.04
N GLN A 19 -6.73 -6.47 6.09
CA GLN A 19 -5.49 -6.83 6.81
C GLN A 19 -4.27 -6.13 6.18
N MET A 20 -4.19 -6.12 4.85
CA MET A 20 -3.13 -5.43 4.11
C MET A 20 -3.18 -3.92 4.33
N ALA A 21 -4.36 -3.30 4.23
CA ALA A 21 -4.53 -1.88 4.49
C ALA A 21 -4.07 -1.51 5.91
N ASN A 22 -4.42 -2.31 6.92
CA ASN A 22 -4.00 -2.05 8.29
C ASN A 22 -2.48 -2.24 8.51
N ALA A 23 -1.88 -3.25 7.87
CA ALA A 23 -0.43 -3.46 7.92
C ALA A 23 0.34 -2.28 7.32
N TYR A 24 -0.09 -1.77 6.16
CA TYR A 24 0.51 -0.59 5.54
C TYR A 24 0.20 0.70 6.31
N ALA A 25 -0.97 0.81 6.93
CA ALA A 25 -1.30 1.92 7.84
C ALA A 25 -0.38 1.92 9.07
N ALA A 26 0.04 0.75 9.55
CA ALA A 26 1.04 0.66 10.62
C ALA A 26 2.40 1.17 10.16
N LEU A 27 2.86 0.81 8.95
CA LEU A 27 4.08 1.38 8.36
C LEU A 27 3.98 2.90 8.23
N ALA A 28 2.84 3.42 7.78
CA ALA A 28 2.59 4.85 7.67
C ALA A 28 2.68 5.58 9.04
N ARG A 29 2.27 4.91 10.12
CA ARG A 29 2.24 5.46 11.49
C ARG A 29 3.49 5.12 12.32
N GLY A 30 4.60 4.76 11.68
CA GLY A 30 5.86 4.48 12.40
C GLY A 30 5.84 3.16 13.20
N GLY A 31 4.97 2.22 12.82
CA GLY A 31 4.91 0.86 13.37
C GLY A 31 3.72 0.60 14.29
N SER A 32 2.98 1.60 14.77
CA SER A 32 1.80 1.36 15.61
C SER A 32 0.70 0.65 14.79
N LEU A 33 0.09 -0.42 15.30
CA LEU A 33 -1.02 -1.12 14.66
C LEU A 33 -2.32 -0.84 15.43
N MET A 34 -3.36 -0.37 14.74
CA MET A 34 -4.65 -0.06 15.39
C MET A 34 -5.76 -0.98 14.87
N ALA A 35 -6.82 -1.12 15.65
CA ALA A 35 -8.04 -1.75 15.17
C ALA A 35 -8.71 -0.83 14.12
N PRO A 36 -8.99 -1.32 12.90
CA PRO A 36 -9.74 -0.54 11.91
C PRO A 36 -11.19 -0.38 12.37
N SER A 37 -11.79 0.78 12.10
CA SER A 37 -13.18 1.08 12.41
C SER A 37 -13.84 1.84 11.27
N ILE A 38 -15.08 1.50 10.95
CA ILE A 38 -15.92 2.25 9.99
C ILE A 38 -16.61 3.43 10.69
N VAL A 39 -16.98 3.24 11.95
CA VAL A 39 -17.60 4.30 12.79
C VAL A 39 -16.49 5.06 13.50
N SER A 40 -16.57 6.38 13.54
CA SER A 40 -15.64 7.22 14.31
C SER A 40 -15.56 6.71 15.75
N PRO A 41 -14.42 6.15 16.19
CA PRO A 41 -14.32 5.55 17.50
C PRO A 41 -14.16 6.64 18.56
N THR A 42 -14.74 6.42 19.74
CA THR A 42 -14.52 7.32 20.90
C THR A 42 -13.05 7.28 21.35
N ALA A 43 -12.37 6.15 21.17
CA ALA A 43 -10.95 5.99 21.40
C ALA A 43 -10.34 5.02 20.38
N VAL A 44 -9.17 5.36 19.85
CA VAL A 44 -8.47 4.47 18.90
C VAL A 44 -7.83 3.33 19.67
N GLN A 45 -8.18 2.09 19.33
CA GLN A 45 -7.64 0.90 19.99
C GLN A 45 -6.32 0.49 19.34
N SER A 46 -5.22 0.57 20.09
CA SER A 46 -3.95 -0.05 19.69
C SER A 46 -4.05 -1.57 19.87
N ILE A 47 -3.66 -2.32 18.84
CA ILE A 47 -3.67 -3.79 18.83
C ILE A 47 -2.27 -4.37 18.66
N GLY A 48 -1.23 -3.54 18.55
CA GLY A 48 0.15 -3.99 18.47
C GLY A 48 1.11 -2.91 18.00
N VAL A 49 2.39 -3.28 17.94
CA VAL A 49 3.46 -2.43 17.40
C VAL A 49 4.41 -3.31 16.59
N LEU A 50 4.68 -2.90 15.35
CA LEU A 50 5.78 -3.43 14.55
C LEU A 50 7.08 -2.88 15.11
N LYS A 51 7.93 -3.77 15.62
CA LYS A 51 9.26 -3.39 16.14
C LYS A 51 10.20 -3.13 14.95
N LEU A 52 10.25 -1.89 14.52
CA LEU A 52 11.14 -1.41 13.46
C LEU A 52 12.13 -0.42 14.06
N SER A 53 13.41 -0.53 13.71
CA SER A 53 14.34 0.58 13.97
C SER A 53 14.00 1.76 13.07
N ASP A 54 14.28 2.98 13.51
CA ASP A 54 14.09 4.19 12.69
C ASP A 54 14.82 4.08 11.35
N THR A 55 16.01 3.47 11.35
CA THR A 55 16.80 3.21 10.14
C THR A 55 16.09 2.26 9.17
N THR A 56 15.47 1.20 9.68
CA THR A 56 14.73 0.22 8.87
C THR A 56 13.45 0.84 8.32
N HIS A 57 12.72 1.57 9.18
CA HIS A 57 11.50 2.26 8.78
C HIS A 57 11.76 3.30 7.71
N ALA A 58 12.79 4.13 7.87
CA ALA A 58 13.22 5.11 6.87
C ALA A 58 13.61 4.45 5.54
N ALA A 59 14.34 3.33 5.58
CA ALA A 59 14.71 2.59 4.37
C ALA A 59 13.49 2.02 3.63
N ILE A 60 12.51 1.46 4.36
CA ILE A 60 11.24 1.00 3.81
C ILE A 60 10.49 2.16 3.13
N LEU A 61 10.32 3.28 3.84
CA LEU A 61 9.62 4.45 3.29
C LEU A 61 10.31 5.01 2.06
N ALA A 62 11.64 5.11 2.05
CA ALA A 62 12.40 5.55 0.89
C ALA A 62 12.22 4.60 -0.30
N GLY A 63 12.25 3.28 -0.07
CA GLY A 63 11.97 2.28 -1.09
C GLY A 63 10.56 2.43 -1.67
N MET A 64 9.55 2.59 -0.80
CA MET A 64 8.16 2.78 -1.20
C MET A 64 7.94 4.08 -1.99
N GLN A 65 8.63 5.17 -1.67
CA GLN A 65 8.54 6.41 -2.44
C GLN A 65 9.15 6.25 -3.84
N ARG A 66 10.22 5.46 -3.99
CA ARG A 66 10.84 5.23 -5.30
C ARG A 66 9.95 4.47 -6.28
N VAL A 67 8.98 3.70 -5.79
CA VAL A 67 8.01 2.96 -6.62
C VAL A 67 7.19 3.90 -7.52
N THR A 68 6.91 5.11 -7.06
CA THR A 68 6.08 6.10 -7.77
C THR A 68 6.90 7.25 -8.36
N SER A 69 8.04 7.61 -7.74
CA SER A 69 8.80 8.83 -8.06
C SER A 69 9.99 8.63 -9.00
N THR A 70 10.43 7.40 -9.26
CA THR A 70 11.61 7.15 -10.11
C THR A 70 11.25 6.36 -11.36
N PRO A 71 11.91 6.57 -12.52
CA PRO A 71 11.62 5.81 -13.75
C PRO A 71 11.74 4.29 -13.63
N ALA A 72 12.53 3.79 -12.67
CA ALA A 72 12.65 2.36 -12.38
C ALA A 72 11.52 1.82 -11.46
N GLY A 73 10.67 2.70 -10.93
CA GLY A 73 9.56 2.37 -10.05
C GLY A 73 8.42 1.69 -10.80
N THR A 74 7.86 0.64 -10.22
CA THR A 74 6.82 -0.18 -10.86
C THR A 74 5.49 0.53 -11.07
N ALA A 75 5.23 1.62 -10.36
CA ALA A 75 4.04 2.46 -10.53
C ALA A 75 4.38 3.85 -11.08
N TYR A 76 5.61 4.08 -11.55
CA TYR A 76 6.08 5.39 -12.00
C TYR A 76 5.17 6.02 -13.05
N TYR A 77 4.81 5.27 -14.11
CA TYR A 77 4.00 5.83 -15.19
C TYR A 77 2.59 6.24 -14.74
N ALA A 78 2.04 5.62 -13.70
CA ALA A 78 0.76 6.01 -13.13
C ALA A 78 0.86 7.33 -12.34
N PHE A 79 2.03 7.63 -11.74
CA PHE A 79 2.21 8.74 -10.79
C PHE A 79 3.23 9.80 -11.21
N LYS A 80 3.85 9.69 -12.39
CA LYS A 80 4.94 10.60 -12.83
C LYS A 80 4.54 12.08 -12.90
N ASP A 81 3.26 12.36 -13.12
CA ASP A 81 2.69 13.71 -13.22
C ASP A 81 1.98 14.12 -11.92
N GLU A 82 2.05 13.28 -10.88
CA GLU A 82 1.43 13.52 -9.60
C GLU A 82 2.21 14.55 -8.78
N LYS A 83 1.50 15.49 -8.16
CA LYS A 83 2.11 16.54 -7.33
C LYS A 83 2.24 16.11 -5.88
N LEU A 84 1.37 15.22 -5.43
CA LEU A 84 1.41 14.69 -4.08
C LEU A 84 2.50 13.63 -3.97
N PRO A 85 3.41 13.71 -2.97
CA PRO A 85 4.36 12.64 -2.73
C PRO A 85 3.60 11.39 -2.27
N ILE A 86 3.92 10.23 -2.84
CA ILE A 86 3.23 8.98 -2.51
C ILE A 86 4.26 7.90 -2.19
N ALA A 87 4.13 7.25 -1.04
CA ALA A 87 4.86 6.04 -0.70
C ALA A 87 3.94 4.85 -1.00
N ALA A 88 4.36 3.94 -1.88
CA ALA A 88 3.51 2.85 -2.31
C ALA A 88 4.27 1.54 -2.58
N LYS A 89 3.51 0.49 -2.83
CA LYS A 89 3.99 -0.79 -3.33
C LYS A 89 2.97 -1.42 -4.27
N THR A 90 3.46 -2.02 -5.36
CA THR A 90 2.67 -2.86 -6.27
C THR A 90 2.78 -4.33 -5.90
N GLY A 91 1.76 -5.11 -6.28
CA GLY A 91 1.77 -6.57 -6.21
C GLY A 91 1.01 -7.21 -7.37
N SER A 92 1.29 -8.50 -7.57
CA SER A 92 0.54 -9.40 -8.43
C SER A 92 0.34 -10.69 -7.64
N ALA A 93 -0.90 -11.07 -7.36
CA ALA A 93 -1.23 -12.27 -6.59
C ALA A 93 -1.73 -13.36 -7.55
N GLU A 94 -1.08 -14.52 -7.54
CA GLU A 94 -1.46 -15.64 -8.39
C GLU A 94 -2.73 -16.30 -7.85
N ASN A 95 -3.49 -16.92 -8.73
CA ASN A 95 -4.69 -17.68 -8.40
C ASN A 95 -4.77 -18.92 -9.30
N GLU A 96 -5.88 -19.67 -9.23
CA GLU A 96 -6.09 -20.86 -10.08
C GLU A 96 -6.33 -20.51 -11.56
N ASN A 97 -6.63 -19.25 -11.86
CA ASN A 97 -6.79 -18.73 -13.23
C ASN A 97 -5.43 -18.27 -13.79
N PRO A 98 -5.29 -18.13 -15.12
CA PRO A 98 -4.08 -17.54 -15.70
C PRO A 98 -3.88 -16.09 -15.27
N ASP A 99 -4.94 -15.43 -14.79
CA ASP A 99 -4.97 -14.00 -14.57
C ASP A 99 -4.76 -13.62 -13.11
N ALA A 100 -3.54 -13.18 -12.80
CA ALA A 100 -3.17 -12.70 -11.47
C ALA A 100 -4.05 -11.50 -11.05
N HIS A 101 -4.30 -11.36 -9.75
CA HIS A 101 -4.93 -10.17 -9.19
C HIS A 101 -3.92 -9.02 -9.14
N ALA A 102 -4.31 -7.83 -9.61
CA ALA A 102 -3.49 -6.64 -9.55
C ALA A 102 -3.67 -5.93 -8.22
N TRP A 103 -2.55 -5.66 -7.51
CA TRP A 103 -2.55 -4.97 -6.23
C TRP A 103 -1.76 -3.68 -6.27
N PHE A 104 -2.32 -2.66 -5.62
CA PHE A 104 -1.62 -1.44 -5.27
C PHE A 104 -2.01 -1.03 -3.85
N VAL A 105 -1.03 -0.58 -3.07
CA VAL A 105 -1.26 0.08 -1.79
C VAL A 105 -0.30 1.25 -1.64
N GLY A 106 -0.82 2.39 -1.21
CA GLY A 106 -0.01 3.57 -1.00
C GLY A 106 -0.65 4.55 -0.02
N PHE A 107 0.18 5.42 0.54
CA PHE A 107 -0.26 6.48 1.44
C PHE A 107 0.44 7.80 1.16
N THR A 108 -0.23 8.89 1.51
CA THR A 108 0.21 10.25 1.27
C THR A 108 -0.27 11.21 2.37
N PRO A 109 0.50 12.27 2.69
CA PRO A 109 1.93 12.43 2.40
C PRO A 109 2.80 11.45 3.21
N PRO A 110 3.95 10.96 2.73
CA PRO A 110 4.72 9.92 3.43
C PRO A 110 5.24 10.33 4.82
N GLN A 111 5.52 11.62 5.03
CA GLN A 111 6.08 12.14 6.29
C GLN A 111 5.00 12.40 7.35
N LYS A 112 3.77 12.69 6.91
CA LYS A 112 2.62 12.89 7.79
C LYS A 112 1.38 12.28 7.12
N PRO A 113 1.26 10.95 7.07
CA PRO A 113 0.22 10.30 6.29
C PRO A 113 -1.17 10.63 6.82
N THR A 114 -2.05 11.10 5.93
CA THR A 114 -3.46 11.38 6.23
C THR A 114 -4.40 10.46 5.46
N LEU A 115 -3.94 9.94 4.32
CA LEU A 115 -4.71 9.05 3.45
C LEU A 115 -3.90 7.80 3.12
N LEU A 116 -4.55 6.64 3.19
CA LEU A 116 -4.08 5.37 2.61
C LEU A 116 -5.13 4.85 1.63
N VAL A 117 -4.68 4.43 0.46
CA VAL A 117 -5.50 3.80 -0.57
C VAL A 117 -4.92 2.43 -0.87
N LEU A 118 -5.81 1.43 -0.90
CA LEU A 118 -5.51 0.08 -1.36
C LEU A 118 -6.51 -0.28 -2.45
N VAL A 119 -5.99 -0.74 -3.59
CA VAL A 119 -6.79 -1.22 -4.72
C VAL A 119 -6.36 -2.64 -5.04
N MET A 120 -7.34 -3.54 -5.09
CA MET A 120 -7.18 -4.90 -5.61
C MET A 120 -8.16 -5.06 -6.78
N VAL A 121 -7.66 -5.47 -7.93
CA VAL A 121 -8.48 -5.80 -9.10
C VAL A 121 -8.31 -7.28 -9.42
N GLU A 122 -9.39 -8.04 -9.30
CA GLU A 122 -9.41 -9.46 -9.68
C GLU A 122 -9.15 -9.60 -11.19
N GLY A 123 -8.33 -10.58 -11.58
CA GLY A 123 -7.88 -10.77 -12.96
C GLY A 123 -7.09 -9.61 -13.59
N GLY A 124 -6.68 -8.60 -12.81
CA GLY A 124 -6.07 -7.37 -13.33
C GLY A 124 -4.61 -7.47 -13.78
N GLN A 125 -3.95 -8.64 -13.65
CA GLN A 125 -2.53 -8.91 -13.94
C GLN A 125 -1.54 -8.08 -13.10
N HIS A 126 -1.39 -6.80 -13.45
CA HIS A 126 -0.26 -5.98 -13.07
C HIS A 126 -0.69 -4.80 -12.19
N GLY A 127 -0.23 -4.80 -10.95
CA GLY A 127 -0.52 -3.73 -9.99
C GLY A 127 -0.13 -2.33 -10.48
N GLY A 128 0.96 -2.21 -11.25
CA GLY A 128 1.48 -0.92 -11.72
C GLY A 128 0.71 -0.29 -12.89
N THR A 129 0.03 -1.09 -13.72
CA THR A 129 -0.68 -0.58 -14.91
C THR A 129 -2.20 -0.66 -14.77
N VAL A 130 -2.72 -1.43 -13.82
CA VAL A 130 -4.18 -1.57 -13.59
C VAL A 130 -4.61 -0.98 -12.25
N ALA A 131 -4.04 -1.46 -11.13
CA ALA A 131 -4.46 -0.99 -9.81
C ALA A 131 -3.93 0.42 -9.46
N ALA A 132 -2.71 0.74 -9.88
CA ALA A 132 -2.07 2.03 -9.59
C ALA A 132 -2.79 3.24 -10.21
N PRO A 133 -3.24 3.24 -11.49
CA PRO A 133 -4.04 4.33 -12.04
C PRO A 133 -5.35 4.56 -11.28
N VAL A 134 -6.07 3.49 -10.92
CA VAL A 134 -7.30 3.59 -10.11
C VAL A 134 -6.99 4.20 -8.75
N ALA A 135 -5.89 3.81 -8.12
CA ALA A 135 -5.48 4.38 -6.85
C ALA A 135 -5.13 5.88 -6.96
N ARG A 136 -4.52 6.30 -8.07
CA ARG A 136 -4.27 7.72 -8.35
C ARG A 136 -5.57 8.51 -8.42
N ASP A 137 -6.55 8.04 -9.18
CA ASP A 137 -7.84 8.73 -9.32
C ASP A 137 -8.55 8.88 -7.95
N LEU A 138 -8.46 7.86 -7.10
CA LEU A 138 -8.98 7.91 -5.73
C LEU A 138 -8.23 8.91 -4.84
N ILE A 139 -6.90 8.97 -4.95
CA ILE A 139 -6.07 9.93 -4.21
C ILE A 139 -6.38 11.36 -4.64
N ASP A 140 -6.49 11.62 -5.94
CA ASP A 140 -6.83 12.92 -6.50
C ASP A 140 -8.22 13.36 -6.04
N PHE A 141 -9.21 12.47 -6.13
CA PHE A 141 -10.55 12.73 -5.66
C PHE A 141 -10.58 13.04 -4.16
N ALA A 142 -9.98 12.18 -3.32
CA ALA A 142 -9.96 12.39 -1.87
C ALA A 142 -9.26 13.70 -1.48
N SER A 143 -8.14 14.02 -2.14
CA SER A 143 -7.39 15.26 -1.90
C SER A 143 -8.12 16.52 -2.38
N SER A 144 -9.14 16.37 -3.23
CA SER A 144 -10.02 17.47 -3.62
C SER A 144 -11.12 17.77 -2.59
N LEU A 145 -11.45 16.81 -1.72
CA LEU A 145 -12.46 16.97 -0.66
C LEU A 145 -11.92 17.70 0.58
N ASP A 146 -10.60 17.64 0.80
CA ASP A 146 -9.91 18.32 1.91
C ASP A 146 -9.61 19.81 1.63
N ARG A 147 -10.10 20.36 0.52
CA ARG A 147 -10.00 21.80 0.16
C ARG A 147 -11.33 22.51 0.38
#